data_AF-A0A961S7N6-F1
#
_entry.id   AF-A0A961S7N6-F1
#
_cell.length_a   1.000
_cell.length_b   1.000
_cell.length_c   1.000
_cell.angle_alpha   90.00
_cell.angle_beta   90.00
_cell.angle_gamma   90.00
#
_symmetry.space_group_name_H-M   'P 1'
#
loop_
_entity.id
_entity.type
_entity.pdbx_description
1 polymer ?
#
loop_
_entity_poly.entity_id
_entity_poly.type
_entity_poly.pdbx_seq_one_letter_code
_entity_poly.pdbx_strand_id
1 'polypeptide(L)'
;EDLFKVTTLLDELRQRSRIVIFLLDACRSSPFPHGTAIRIDHGARLEPVGAGGLAASKGVSRANEPTGEADALGEITGFAAAPGDVALDGEPGTNSPYAAALAKHLAAGGFDFGQVMTLVAEEVYLATDGRQQPWVNAHLRRLLYFGETPEPVAGDTALIRDERRQLLLTIATTPHDLRLAV
;
A
#
# COMPACT_ATOMS: atom_id res chain seq x y z
N GLU A 1 1.62 27.64 -3.93
CA GLU A 1 1.47 26.25 -3.48
C GLU A 1 2.75 25.52 -3.85
N ASP A 2 3.38 24.87 -2.89
CA ASP A 2 4.63 24.14 -3.11
C ASP A 2 4.30 22.71 -3.55
N LEU A 3 4.89 22.26 -4.65
CA LEU A 3 4.70 20.90 -5.16
C LEU A 3 5.83 20.01 -4.64
N PHE A 4 5.49 18.87 -4.07
CA PHE A 4 6.46 17.93 -3.52
C PHE A 4 6.49 16.63 -4.32
N LYS A 5 7.69 16.19 -4.73
CA LYS A 5 7.90 14.89 -5.37
C LYS A 5 7.90 13.79 -4.32
N VAL A 6 6.76 13.11 -4.19
CA VAL A 6 6.59 11.94 -3.30
C VAL A 6 7.67 10.87 -3.53
N THR A 7 8.11 10.67 -4.78
CA THR A 7 9.15 9.70 -5.12
C THR A 7 10.49 9.99 -4.43
N THR A 8 10.85 11.27 -4.28
CA THR A 8 12.11 11.66 -3.62
C THR A 8 12.09 11.26 -2.15
N LEU A 9 10.98 11.51 -1.45
CA LEU A 9 10.82 11.08 -0.06
C LEU A 9 10.82 9.55 0.08
N LEU A 10 10.15 8.84 -0.83
CA LEU A 10 10.15 7.37 -0.82
C LEU A 10 11.57 6.80 -0.99
N ASP A 11 12.37 7.37 -1.90
CA ASP A 11 13.74 6.92 -2.12
C ASP A 11 14.64 7.18 -0.89
N GLU A 12 14.45 8.31 -0.20
CA GLU A 12 15.16 8.60 1.06
C GLU A 12 14.74 7.66 2.19
N LEU A 13 13.45 7.36 2.32
CA LEU A 13 12.93 6.42 3.33
C LEU A 13 13.43 4.99 3.09
N ARG A 14 13.49 4.56 1.82
CA ARG A 14 14.00 3.23 1.43
C ARG A 14 15.45 3.00 1.86
N GLN A 15 16.28 4.04 1.87
CA GLN A 15 17.69 3.95 2.28
C GLN A 15 17.89 3.93 3.81
N ARG A 16 16.87 4.31 4.59
CA ARG A 16 16.99 4.49 6.04
C ARG A 16 16.18 3.48 6.84
N SER A 17 15.19 2.85 6.20
CA SER A 17 14.19 2.04 6.88
C SER A 17 14.08 0.67 6.24
N ARG A 18 14.09 -0.37 7.08
CA ARG A 18 13.86 -1.76 6.62
C ARG A 18 12.43 -1.98 6.15
N ILE A 19 11.47 -1.26 6.73
CA ILE A 19 10.06 -1.28 6.33
C ILE A 19 9.63 0.16 6.06
N VAL A 20 9.06 0.41 4.89
CA VAL A 20 8.48 1.71 4.52
C VAL A 20 6.98 1.57 4.37
N ILE A 21 6.22 2.43 5.06
CA ILE A 21 4.75 2.45 5.02
C ILE A 21 4.33 3.85 4.65
N PHE A 22 3.60 3.97 3.54
CA PHE A 22 3.12 5.24 3.04
C PHE A 22 1.61 5.17 2.85
N LEU A 23 0.85 5.99 3.56
CA LEU A 23 -0.61 6.03 3.47
C LEU A 23 -1.01 7.41 2.96
N LEU A 24 -1.58 7.46 1.77
CA LEU A 24 -1.88 8.68 1.03
C LEU A 24 -3.38 8.95 1.01
N ASP A 25 -3.79 10.01 1.71
CA ASP A 25 -5.15 10.53 1.68
C ASP A 25 -5.26 11.71 0.73
N ALA A 26 -5.34 11.39 -0.57
CA ALA A 26 -5.37 12.37 -1.64
C ALA A 26 -5.99 11.78 -2.91
N CYS A 27 -6.52 12.67 -3.76
CA CYS A 27 -6.99 12.32 -5.10
C CYS A 27 -5.87 11.68 -5.92
N ARG A 28 -6.23 10.68 -6.73
CA ARG A 28 -5.34 10.03 -7.70
C ARG A 28 -5.67 10.40 -9.13
N SER A 29 -6.60 11.32 -9.33
CA SER A 29 -6.74 12.06 -10.57
C SER A 29 -5.64 13.10 -10.69
N SER A 30 -5.17 13.36 -11.92
CA SER A 30 -4.27 14.49 -12.18
C SER A 30 -5.07 15.79 -12.13
N PRO A 31 -4.72 16.76 -11.28
CA PRO A 31 -5.32 18.10 -11.34
C PRO A 31 -4.76 18.94 -12.50
N PHE A 32 -3.71 18.45 -13.19
CA PHE A 32 -3.04 19.18 -14.26
C PHE A 32 -3.63 18.85 -15.63
N PRO A 33 -3.82 19.85 -16.51
CA PRO A 33 -4.17 19.63 -17.91
C PRO A 33 -3.18 18.69 -18.62
N HIS A 34 -3.66 17.96 -19.63
CA HIS A 34 -2.80 17.10 -20.45
C HIS A 34 -1.65 17.90 -21.08
N GLY A 35 -0.42 17.36 -21.00
CA GLY A 35 0.78 18.00 -21.53
C GLY A 35 1.39 19.07 -20.63
N THR A 36 0.89 19.25 -19.40
CA THR A 36 1.49 20.17 -18.44
C THR A 36 2.92 19.74 -18.08
N ALA A 37 3.84 20.70 -18.08
CA ALA A 37 5.18 20.54 -17.52
C ALA A 37 5.37 21.54 -16.37
N ILE A 38 5.90 21.06 -15.24
CA ILE A 38 6.10 21.86 -14.03
C ILE A 38 7.59 22.01 -13.73
N ARG A 39 7.91 23.11 -13.07
CA ARG A 39 9.21 23.33 -12.42
C ARG A 39 8.98 23.33 -10.92
N ILE A 40 9.74 22.50 -10.22
CA ILE A 40 9.61 22.36 -8.76
C ILE A 40 10.42 23.46 -8.06
N ASP A 41 11.56 23.86 -8.64
CA ASP A 41 12.41 24.91 -8.09
C ASP A 41 12.73 26.02 -9.12
N HIS A 42 13.14 27.17 -8.61
CA HIS A 42 13.66 28.27 -9.43
C HIS A 42 15.00 27.85 -10.06
N GLY A 43 15.04 27.75 -11.39
CA GLY A 43 16.21 27.30 -12.17
C GLY A 43 16.16 25.83 -12.60
N ALA A 44 15.23 25.02 -12.07
CA ALA A 44 15.08 23.63 -12.47
C ALA A 44 14.53 23.48 -13.91
N ARG A 45 14.81 22.34 -14.53
CA ARG A 45 14.24 21.96 -15.83
C ARG A 45 12.73 21.73 -15.70
N LEU A 46 11.99 22.06 -16.75
CA LEU A 46 10.57 21.69 -16.89
C LEU A 46 10.47 20.16 -17.01
N GLU A 47 9.75 19.55 -16.08
CA GLU A 47 9.47 18.12 -16.07
C GLU A 47 8.00 17.86 -16.41
N PRO A 48 7.68 16.93 -17.32
CA PRO A 48 6.29 16.63 -17.67
C PRO A 48 5.54 16.01 -16.49
N VAL A 49 4.31 16.44 -16.26
CA VAL A 49 3.40 15.80 -15.31
C VAL A 49 2.71 14.63 -16.01
N GLY A 50 2.84 13.44 -15.43
CA GLY A 50 2.13 12.26 -15.94
C GLY A 50 0.61 12.43 -15.81
N ALA A 51 -0.14 12.00 -16.83
CA ALA A 51 -1.61 12.12 -16.86
C ALA A 51 -2.33 11.39 -15.71
N GLY A 52 -1.64 10.51 -14.97
CA GLY A 52 -2.20 9.72 -13.89
C GLY A 52 -2.11 10.35 -12.48
N GLY A 53 -1.56 11.55 -12.30
CA GLY A 53 -1.42 12.13 -10.95
C GLY A 53 -0.57 11.25 -10.02
N LEU A 54 -1.05 10.98 -8.80
CA LEU A 54 -0.46 10.03 -7.84
C LEU A 54 -0.60 8.54 -8.26
N ALA A 55 -1.05 8.25 -9.47
CA ALA A 55 -1.03 6.88 -9.99
C ALA A 55 0.41 6.37 -10.12
N ALA A 56 0.58 5.06 -9.94
CA ALA A 56 1.85 4.41 -10.23
C ALA A 56 2.24 4.73 -11.68
N SER A 57 3.49 5.16 -11.89
CA SER A 57 4.02 5.38 -13.23
C SER A 57 3.88 4.08 -14.04
N LYS A 58 2.93 4.02 -14.96
CA LYS A 58 2.83 2.93 -15.94
C LYS A 58 3.97 3.10 -16.94
N GLY A 59 5.13 2.59 -16.56
CA GLY A 59 6.30 2.49 -17.41
C GLY A 59 7.16 1.37 -16.89
N VAL A 60 7.65 0.53 -17.82
CA VAL A 60 8.85 -0.28 -17.59
C VAL A 60 10.03 0.69 -17.58
N SER A 61 10.05 1.61 -16.62
CA SER A 61 11.33 1.95 -16.02
C SER A 61 11.74 0.62 -15.42
N ARG A 62 12.93 0.10 -15.75
CA ARG A 62 13.54 -0.89 -14.88
C ARG A 62 13.35 -0.29 -13.48
N ALA A 63 12.48 -0.90 -12.65
CA ALA A 63 12.69 -0.77 -11.22
C ALA A 63 14.17 -1.06 -11.12
N ASN A 64 14.97 -0.04 -10.76
CA ASN A 64 16.41 -0.17 -10.66
C ASN A 64 16.62 -1.58 -10.12
N GLU A 65 17.36 -2.40 -10.90
CA GLU A 65 17.70 -3.78 -10.51
C GLU A 65 17.77 -3.80 -9.01
N PRO A 66 16.99 -4.63 -8.28
CA PRO A 66 16.70 -4.39 -6.88
C PRO A 66 17.99 -4.01 -6.16
N THR A 67 18.22 -2.70 -6.01
CA THR A 67 19.20 -2.16 -5.10
C THR A 67 18.51 -2.19 -3.75
N GLY A 68 17.81 -3.29 -3.48
CA GLY A 68 17.53 -3.71 -2.15
C GLY A 68 18.89 -4.11 -1.64
N GLU A 69 19.47 -3.22 -0.85
CA GLU A 69 20.18 -3.65 0.34
C GLU A 69 19.50 -4.93 0.84
N ALA A 70 20.28 -6.00 1.02
CA ALA A 70 19.79 -7.32 1.39
C ALA A 70 18.92 -7.33 2.68
N ASP A 71 18.81 -6.17 3.35
CA ASP A 71 18.13 -5.91 4.61
C ASP A 71 16.72 -5.26 4.50
N ALA A 72 16.24 -4.91 3.29
CA ALA A 72 14.88 -4.36 3.11
C ALA A 72 13.79 -5.45 3.31
N LEU A 73 12.98 -5.28 4.36
CA LEU A 73 11.91 -6.20 4.79
C LEU A 73 10.58 -5.97 4.07
N GLY A 74 10.35 -4.76 3.54
CA GLY A 74 9.24 -4.52 2.62
C GLY A 74 8.79 -3.07 2.50
N GLU A 75 7.91 -2.84 1.53
CA GLU A 75 7.29 -1.54 1.27
C GLU A 75 5.78 -1.68 1.13
N ILE A 76 5.05 -0.71 1.66
CA ILE A 76 3.60 -0.60 1.55
C ILE A 76 3.27 0.82 1.11
N THR A 77 2.41 0.92 0.10
CA THR A 77 1.72 2.16 -0.26
C THR A 77 0.22 1.95 -0.25
N GLY A 78 -0.48 2.56 0.69
CA GLY A 78 -1.94 2.66 0.73
C GLY A 78 -2.40 3.99 0.15
N PHE A 79 -3.50 3.96 -0.60
CA PHE A 79 -4.14 5.13 -1.17
C PHE A 79 -5.62 5.15 -0.77
N ALA A 80 -6.14 6.35 -0.49
CA ALA A 80 -7.54 6.55 -0.17
C ALA A 80 -8.50 6.20 -1.31
N ALA A 81 -8.04 6.27 -2.57
CA ALA A 81 -8.85 6.02 -3.76
C ALA A 81 -8.15 5.12 -4.79
N ALA A 82 -8.91 4.59 -5.75
CA ALA A 82 -8.40 3.85 -6.89
C ALA A 82 -7.66 4.78 -7.87
N PRO A 83 -6.79 4.24 -8.75
CA PRO A 83 -6.04 5.08 -9.71
C PRO A 83 -6.99 5.88 -10.61
N GLY A 84 -6.80 7.19 -10.69
CA GLY A 84 -7.66 8.08 -11.47
C GLY A 84 -8.91 8.58 -10.74
N ASP A 85 -9.21 8.05 -9.55
CA ASP A 85 -10.37 8.44 -8.76
C ASP A 85 -10.05 9.49 -7.69
N VAL A 86 -11.12 10.03 -7.11
CA VAL A 86 -11.11 11.10 -6.12
C VAL A 86 -11.19 10.49 -4.71
N ALA A 87 -10.40 11.04 -3.79
CA ALA A 87 -10.58 10.81 -2.36
C ALA A 87 -11.57 11.84 -1.83
N LEU A 88 -12.60 11.41 -1.12
CA LEU A 88 -13.61 12.29 -0.54
C LEU A 88 -13.12 12.87 0.77
N ASP A 89 -13.46 14.13 1.01
CA ASP A 89 -13.30 14.75 2.31
C ASP A 89 -14.45 14.35 3.25
N GLY A 90 -14.22 14.52 4.54
CA GLY A 90 -15.28 14.42 5.55
C GLY A 90 -16.13 15.69 5.58
N GLU A 91 -17.20 15.65 6.38
CA GLU A 91 -17.94 16.87 6.72
C GLU A 91 -17.02 17.90 7.41
N PRO A 92 -17.30 19.21 7.29
CA PRO A 92 -16.47 20.24 7.89
C PRO A 92 -16.17 19.98 9.38
N GLY A 93 -14.87 19.89 9.72
CA GLY A 93 -14.41 19.59 11.08
C GLY A 93 -14.29 18.11 11.43
N THR A 94 -14.48 17.21 10.46
CA THR A 94 -14.32 15.76 10.63
C THR A 94 -13.19 15.19 9.77
N ASN A 95 -12.77 13.96 10.05
CA ASN A 95 -11.79 13.24 9.23
C ASN A 95 -12.42 12.82 7.90
N SER A 96 -11.59 12.68 6.86
CA SER A 96 -12.00 11.98 5.63
C SER A 96 -12.48 10.55 5.95
N PRO A 97 -13.30 9.92 5.08
CA PRO A 97 -13.69 8.52 5.26
C PRO A 97 -12.48 7.59 5.40
N TYR A 98 -11.40 7.83 4.64
CA TYR A 98 -10.19 7.02 4.69
C TYR A 98 -9.43 7.20 6.01
N ALA A 99 -9.20 8.43 6.44
CA ALA A 99 -8.52 8.73 7.70
C ALA A 99 -9.33 8.24 8.91
N ALA A 100 -10.66 8.39 8.88
CA ALA A 100 -11.56 7.88 9.92
C ALA A 100 -11.48 6.35 10.05
N ALA A 101 -11.57 5.63 8.93
CA ALA A 101 -11.48 4.17 8.90
C ALA A 101 -10.09 3.67 9.34
N LEU A 102 -9.00 4.33 8.90
CA LEU A 102 -7.65 4.01 9.35
C LEU A 102 -7.49 4.16 10.86
N ALA A 103 -7.93 5.30 11.43
CA ALA A 103 -7.83 5.56 12.86
C ALA A 103 -8.57 4.51 13.69
N LYS A 104 -9.73 4.05 13.20
CA LYS A 104 -10.53 3.01 13.85
C LYS A 104 -9.87 1.63 13.80
N HIS A 105 -9.39 1.20 12.64
CA HIS A 105 -8.92 -0.17 12.46
C HIS A 105 -7.45 -0.39 12.81
N LEU A 106 -6.58 0.62 12.66
CA LEU A 106 -5.18 0.50 13.09
C LEU A 106 -5.05 0.36 14.61
N ALA A 107 -5.97 0.94 15.37
CA ALA A 107 -5.98 0.87 16.83
C ALA A 107 -6.55 -0.44 17.39
N ALA A 108 -7.21 -1.25 16.57
CA ALA A 108 -7.93 -2.45 17.03
C ALA A 108 -7.00 -3.58 17.52
N GLY A 109 -5.74 -3.60 17.08
CA GLY A 109 -4.77 -4.65 17.42
C GLY A 109 -5.15 -6.04 16.89
N GLY A 110 -4.27 -7.03 17.05
CA GLY A 110 -4.58 -8.46 16.79
C GLY A 110 -4.73 -8.90 15.31
N PHE A 111 -4.77 -7.96 14.36
CA PHE A 111 -4.87 -8.24 12.92
C PHE A 111 -3.60 -7.84 12.18
N ASP A 112 -3.23 -8.62 11.15
CA ASP A 112 -2.14 -8.19 10.27
C ASP A 112 -2.61 -7.04 9.36
N PHE A 113 -1.66 -6.25 8.87
CA PHE A 113 -1.92 -5.07 8.07
C PHE A 113 -2.82 -5.35 6.86
N GLY A 114 -2.67 -6.50 6.21
CA GLY A 114 -3.50 -6.86 5.06
C GLY A 114 -4.97 -6.94 5.47
N GLN A 115 -5.25 -7.62 6.58
CA GLN A 115 -6.60 -7.71 7.15
C GLN A 115 -7.15 -6.34 7.57
N VAL A 116 -6.33 -5.53 8.25
CA VAL A 116 -6.70 -4.16 8.64
C VAL A 116 -7.10 -3.34 7.41
N MET A 117 -6.30 -3.39 6.34
CA MET A 117 -6.60 -2.63 5.13
C MET A 117 -7.82 -3.16 4.38
N THR A 118 -8.15 -4.44 4.47
CA THR A 118 -9.42 -4.98 3.97
C THR A 118 -10.61 -4.35 4.70
N LEU A 119 -10.55 -4.26 6.03
CA LEU A 119 -11.60 -3.63 6.83
C LEU A 119 -11.71 -2.13 6.54
N VAL A 120 -10.58 -1.43 6.41
CA VAL A 120 -10.54 -0.02 6.00
C VAL A 120 -11.20 0.16 4.63
N ALA A 121 -10.89 -0.70 3.67
CA ALA A 121 -11.49 -0.62 2.34
C ALA A 121 -13.00 -0.85 2.37
N GLU A 122 -13.48 -1.81 3.16
CA GLU A 122 -14.91 -2.07 3.36
C GLU A 122 -15.63 -0.87 4.00
N GLU A 123 -15.08 -0.32 5.09
CA GLU A 123 -15.69 0.82 5.79
C GLU A 123 -15.75 2.08 4.91
N VAL A 124 -14.69 2.38 4.16
CA VAL A 124 -14.70 3.50 3.22
C VAL A 124 -15.70 3.26 2.09
N TYR A 125 -15.77 2.05 1.55
CA TYR A 125 -16.74 1.72 0.51
C TYR A 125 -18.17 1.95 1.00
N LEU A 126 -18.50 1.48 2.21
CA LEU A 126 -19.83 1.66 2.80
C LEU A 126 -20.11 3.13 3.15
N ALA A 127 -19.17 3.83 3.79
CA ALA A 127 -19.33 5.22 4.21
C ALA A 127 -19.49 6.20 3.03
N THR A 128 -19.07 5.80 1.83
CA THR A 128 -19.11 6.63 0.63
C THR A 128 -20.15 6.19 -0.39
N ASP A 129 -21.02 5.23 -0.05
CA ASP A 129 -21.99 4.60 -0.95
C ASP A 129 -21.34 4.03 -2.22
N GLY A 130 -20.15 3.44 -2.07
CA GLY A 130 -19.37 2.84 -3.14
C GLY A 130 -18.67 3.84 -4.07
N ARG A 131 -18.68 5.14 -3.76
CA ARG A 131 -18.03 6.18 -4.58
C ARG A 131 -16.51 6.24 -4.43
N GLN A 132 -15.98 5.66 -3.35
CA GLN A 132 -14.55 5.64 -3.08
C GLN A 132 -14.10 4.23 -2.71
N GLN A 133 -13.00 3.78 -3.32
CA GLN A 133 -12.41 2.49 -3.05
C GLN A 133 -10.91 2.64 -2.74
N PRO A 134 -10.48 2.41 -1.49
CA PRO A 134 -9.07 2.41 -1.14
C PRO A 134 -8.28 1.34 -1.90
N TRP A 135 -7.01 1.65 -2.20
CA TRP A 135 -6.11 0.76 -2.94
C TRP A 135 -4.80 0.57 -2.18
N VAL A 136 -4.26 -0.66 -2.14
CA VAL A 136 -3.01 -0.96 -1.44
C VAL A 136 -2.06 -1.71 -2.36
N ASN A 137 -0.82 -1.24 -2.44
CA ASN A 137 0.30 -1.94 -3.03
C ASN A 137 1.26 -2.33 -1.91
N ALA A 138 1.47 -3.63 -1.68
CA ALA A 138 2.31 -4.12 -0.59
C ALA A 138 3.27 -5.21 -1.06
N HIS A 139 4.53 -5.08 -0.68
CA HIS A 139 5.60 -6.04 -0.93
C HIS A 139 6.29 -6.32 0.40
N LEU A 140 5.69 -7.17 1.21
CA LEU A 140 6.19 -7.53 2.54
C LEU A 140 6.81 -8.93 2.54
N ARG A 141 7.97 -9.09 3.17
CA ARG A 141 8.58 -10.42 3.40
C ARG A 141 8.09 -11.09 4.69
N ARG A 142 7.41 -10.34 5.56
CA ARG A 142 6.86 -10.81 6.84
C ARG A 142 5.49 -10.17 7.09
N LEU A 143 4.66 -10.82 7.89
CA LEU A 143 3.41 -10.22 8.35
C LEU A 143 3.73 -9.01 9.23
N LEU A 144 3.03 -7.90 8.97
CA LEU A 144 3.13 -6.67 9.73
C LEU A 144 1.90 -6.55 10.63
N TYR A 145 2.11 -6.30 11.91
CA TYR A 145 1.06 -6.07 12.90
C TYR A 145 1.24 -4.68 13.50
N PHE A 146 0.13 -4.00 13.80
CA PHE A 146 0.13 -2.72 14.49
C PHE A 146 -0.33 -2.91 15.94
N GLY A 147 0.36 -2.24 16.86
CA GLY A 147 0.08 -2.34 18.30
C GLY A 147 0.69 -3.59 18.93
N GLU A 148 -0.13 -4.37 19.63
CA GLU A 148 0.32 -5.57 20.33
C GLU A 148 0.79 -6.63 19.34
N THR A 149 1.98 -7.19 19.61
CA THR A 149 2.40 -8.40 18.91
C THR A 149 1.35 -9.45 19.26
N PRO A 150 0.70 -10.11 18.28
CA PRO A 150 -0.24 -11.16 18.62
C PRO A 150 0.47 -12.10 19.58
N GLU A 151 -0.12 -12.33 20.76
CA GLU A 151 0.38 -13.35 21.68
C GLU A 151 0.67 -14.58 20.82
N PRO A 152 1.91 -15.10 20.82
CA PRO A 152 2.22 -16.27 20.03
C PRO A 152 1.19 -17.30 20.45
N VAL A 153 0.31 -17.68 19.51
CA VAL A 153 -0.81 -18.57 19.83
C VAL A 153 -0.19 -19.83 20.38
N ALA A 154 -0.21 -19.98 21.71
CA ALA A 154 0.38 -21.13 22.35
C ALA A 154 -0.52 -22.32 22.00
N GLY A 155 0.06 -23.32 21.35
CA GLY A 155 -0.64 -24.54 20.94
C GLY A 155 -0.95 -24.62 19.45
N ASP A 156 -1.72 -25.66 19.11
CA ASP A 156 -1.87 -26.23 17.77
C ASP A 156 -2.19 -25.24 16.64
N THR A 157 -2.76 -24.07 16.92
CA THR A 157 -3.12 -23.07 15.91
C THR A 157 -1.93 -22.30 15.32
N ALA A 158 -0.85 -22.07 16.09
CA ALA A 158 0.39 -21.54 15.54
C ALA A 158 1.11 -22.58 14.66
N LEU A 159 1.10 -23.84 15.10
CA LEU A 159 1.61 -24.98 14.33
C LEU A 159 0.84 -25.16 13.02
N ILE A 160 -0.49 -25.08 13.04
CA ILE A 160 -1.34 -25.16 11.82
C ILE A 160 -1.02 -24.02 10.84
N ARG A 161 -0.69 -22.81 11.30
CA ARG A 161 -0.40 -21.67 10.40
C ARG A 161 0.95 -21.82 9.70
N ASP A 162 1.97 -22.30 10.41
CA ASP A 162 3.28 -22.60 9.85
C ASP A 162 3.25 -23.87 8.98
N GLU A 163 2.53 -24.91 9.39
CA GLU A 163 2.31 -26.12 8.60
C GLU A 163 1.50 -25.85 7.34
N ARG A 164 0.48 -24.98 7.38
CA ARG A 164 -0.28 -24.59 6.18
C ARG A 164 0.60 -23.84 5.18
N ARG A 165 1.54 -23.02 5.64
CA ARG A 165 2.52 -22.34 4.76
C ARG A 165 3.48 -23.36 4.12
N GLN A 166 3.97 -24.32 4.91
CA GLN A 166 4.77 -25.45 4.41
C GLN A 166 4.00 -26.31 3.38
N LEU A 167 2.71 -26.58 3.64
CA LEU A 167 1.84 -27.35 2.74
C LEU A 167 1.57 -26.62 1.42
N LEU A 168 1.26 -25.33 1.48
CA LEU A 168 1.04 -24.51 0.28
C LEU A 168 2.31 -24.39 -0.57
N LEU A 169 3.49 -24.27 0.06
CA LEU A 169 4.77 -24.29 -0.64
C LEU A 169 5.06 -25.66 -1.25
N THR A 170 4.78 -26.74 -0.53
CA THR A 170 4.95 -28.11 -1.02
C THR A 170 4.06 -28.38 -2.24
N ILE A 171 2.76 -28.06 -2.16
CA ILE A 171 1.79 -28.20 -3.27
C ILE A 171 2.23 -27.39 -4.50
N ALA A 172 2.75 -26.18 -4.31
CA ALA A 172 3.24 -25.34 -5.40
C ALA A 172 4.48 -25.95 -6.10
N THR A 173 5.30 -26.69 -5.34
CA THR A 173 6.50 -27.38 -5.86
C THR A 173 6.26 -28.81 -6.34
N THR A 174 5.09 -29.39 -6.06
CA THR A 174 4.74 -30.75 -6.51
C THR A 174 4.62 -30.79 -8.04
N PRO A 175 5.33 -31.72 -8.72
CA PRO A 175 5.21 -31.95 -10.16
C PRO A 175 3.75 -32.18 -10.61
N HIS A 176 3.41 -31.74 -11.83
CA HIS A 176 2.02 -31.69 -12.31
C HIS A 176 1.35 -33.07 -12.38
N ASP A 177 2.12 -34.13 -12.64
CA ASP A 177 1.68 -35.52 -12.69
C ASP A 177 1.16 -36.04 -11.34
N LEU A 178 1.69 -35.52 -10.24
CA LEU A 178 1.27 -35.88 -8.88
C LEU A 178 0.08 -35.05 -8.36
N ARG A 179 -0.29 -33.96 -9.04
CA ARG A 179 -1.43 -33.09 -8.66
C ARG A 179 -2.80 -33.62 -9.10
N LEU A 180 -2.86 -34.54 -10.06
CA LEU A 180 -4.10 -35.06 -10.64
C LEU A 180 -4.54 -36.41 -10.04
N ALA A 181 -3.79 -36.95 -9.09
CA ALA A 181 -4.02 -38.28 -8.51
C ALA A 181 -4.84 -38.25 -7.19
N VAL A 182 -5.40 -37.10 -6.84
CA VAL A 182 -6.33 -36.88 -5.70
C VAL A 182 -7.63 -36.32 -6.24
#